data_AF-A0A069PK17-F1
#
_entry.id   AF-A0A069PK17-F1
#
_cell.length_a   1.000
_cell.length_b   1.000
_cell.length_c   1.000
_cell.angle_alpha   90.00
_cell.angle_beta   90.00
_cell.angle_gamma   90.00
#
_symmetry.space_group_name_H-M   'P 1'
#
loop_
_entity.id
_entity.type
_entity.pdbx_description
1 polymer ?
#
loop_
_entity_poly.entity_id
_entity_poly.type
_entity_poly.pdbx_seq_one_letter_code
_entity_poly.pdbx_strand_id
1 'polypeptide(L)' 'MTKGKVKSAEAAALERVAAAAREVQAASAALKAHFSEAGSREPSTLELARFAAAMQELKEARESFDELLAGGQ' A
#
# COMPACT_ATOMS: atom_id res chain seq x y z
N MET A 1 -22.99 -18.91 -3.01
CA MET A 1 -21.54 -19.10 -3.15
C MET A 1 -21.02 -19.85 -1.92
N THR A 2 -20.16 -20.85 -2.07
CA THR A 2 -19.70 -21.68 -0.94
C THR A 2 -18.72 -20.88 -0.06
N LYS A 3 -18.95 -20.92 1.26
CA LYS A 3 -18.22 -20.17 2.30
C LYS A 3 -16.69 -20.32 2.27
N GLY A 4 -16.16 -21.34 1.60
CA GLY A 4 -14.72 -21.54 1.39
C GLY A 4 -14.08 -20.66 0.30
N LYS A 5 -14.84 -20.26 -0.74
CA LYS A 5 -14.31 -19.36 -1.79
C LYS A 5 -14.16 -17.92 -1.30
N VAL A 6 -15.07 -17.47 -0.43
CA VAL A 6 -15.06 -16.12 0.15
C VAL A 6 -13.82 -15.93 1.03
N LYS A 7 -13.54 -16.88 1.93
CA LYS A 7 -12.34 -16.88 2.79
C LYS A 7 -11.02 -16.84 2.00
N SER A 8 -10.98 -17.49 0.85
CA SER A 8 -9.79 -17.49 -0.01
C SER A 8 -9.60 -16.14 -0.73
N ALA A 9 -10.69 -15.47 -1.09
CA ALA A 9 -10.65 -14.13 -1.69
C ALA A 9 -10.27 -13.05 -0.65
N GLU A 10 -10.80 -13.16 0.57
CA GLU A 10 -10.44 -12.29 1.70
C GLU A 10 -8.94 -12.40 2.04
N ALA A 11 -8.40 -13.62 2.08
CA ALA A 11 -6.98 -13.84 2.34
C ALA A 11 -6.07 -13.23 1.26
N ALA A 12 -6.43 -13.41 -0.01
CA ALA A 12 -5.68 -12.82 -1.13
C ALA A 12 -5.74 -11.29 -1.13
N ALA A 13 -6.89 -10.70 -0.80
CA ALA A 13 -7.04 -9.26 -0.67
C ALA A 13 -6.24 -8.72 0.52
N LEU A 14 -6.21 -9.43 1.65
CA LEU A 14 -5.38 -9.06 2.79
C LEU A 14 -3.88 -9.13 2.46
N GLU A 15 -3.44 -10.14 1.71
CA GLU A 15 -2.07 -10.24 1.21
C GLU A 15 -1.70 -9.04 0.34
N ARG A 16 -2.61 -8.59 -0.53
CA ARG A 16 -2.43 -7.40 -1.36
C ARG A 16 -2.28 -6.14 -0.51
N VAL A 17 -3.12 -5.95 0.50
CA VAL A 17 -3.01 -4.83 1.45
C VAL A 17 -1.65 -4.85 2.15
N ALA A 18 -1.22 -6.02 2.63
CA ALA A 18 0.07 -6.17 3.29
C ALA A 18 1.25 -5.87 2.35
N ALA A 19 1.17 -6.27 1.08
CA ALA A 19 2.17 -5.94 0.07
C ALA A 19 2.24 -4.44 -0.20
N ALA A 20 1.10 -3.78 -0.41
CA ALA A 20 1.06 -2.34 -0.63
C ALA A 20 1.58 -1.55 0.58
N ALA A 21 1.31 -1.99 1.80
CA ALA A 21 1.83 -1.37 3.02
C ALA A 21 3.36 -1.46 3.12
N ARG A 22 3.96 -2.59 2.69
CA ARG A 22 5.42 -2.73 2.61
C ARG A 22 6.03 -1.78 1.59
N GLU A 23 5.38 -1.58 0.44
CA GLU A 23 5.85 -0.62 -0.57
C GLU A 23 5.80 0.83 -0.07
N VAL A 24 4.74 1.21 0.66
CA VAL A 24 4.67 2.53 1.33
C VAL A 24 5.80 2.69 2.34
N GLN A 25 6.09 1.65 3.13
CA GLN A 25 7.18 1.67 4.10
C GLN A 25 8.54 1.83 3.42
N ALA A 26 8.79 1.10 2.32
CA ALA A 26 10.02 1.19 1.55
C ALA A 26 10.19 2.59 0.91
N ALA A 27 9.14 3.13 0.29
CA ALA A 27 9.17 4.47 -0.30
C ALA A 27 9.39 5.55 0.78
N SER A 28 8.79 5.40 1.96
CA SER A 28 9.02 6.30 3.11
C SER A 28 10.45 6.21 3.64
N ALA A 29 11.01 5.00 3.70
CA ALA A 29 12.39 4.79 4.14
C ALA A 29 13.40 5.44 3.18
N ALA A 30 13.19 5.30 1.86
CA ALA A 30 13.97 5.97 0.84
C ALA A 30 13.90 7.50 1.02
N LEU A 31 12.69 8.05 1.12
CA LEU A 31 12.48 9.48 1.32
C LEU A 31 13.24 10.00 2.56
N LYS A 32 13.16 9.28 3.70
CA LYS A 32 13.90 9.63 4.93
C LYS A 32 15.41 9.56 4.78
N ALA A 33 15.94 8.56 4.07
CA ALA A 33 17.38 8.44 3.84
C ALA A 33 17.92 9.63 3.04
N HIS A 34 17.17 10.07 2.01
CA HIS A 34 17.53 11.24 1.21
C HIS A 34 17.54 12.55 2.01
N PHE A 35 16.62 12.72 2.96
CA PHE A 35 16.65 13.85 3.90
C PHE A 35 17.82 13.78 4.89
N SER A 36 18.30 12.58 5.25
CA SER A 36 19.37 12.40 6.24
C SER A 36 20.78 12.53 5.66
N GLU A 37 21.01 12.11 4.42
CA GLU A 37 22.35 12.14 3.80
C GLU A 37 22.72 13.50 3.22
N ALA A 38 21.75 14.28 2.74
CA ALA A 38 22.01 15.56 2.10
C ALA A 38 21.34 16.66 2.92
N GLY A 39 22.08 17.27 3.85
CA GLY A 39 21.62 18.31 4.77
C GLY A 39 20.99 19.58 4.19
N SER A 40 20.55 19.61 2.93
CA SER A 40 19.57 20.55 2.39
C SER A 40 19.09 20.19 0.97
N ARG A 41 19.18 18.94 0.50
CA ARG A 41 18.73 18.61 -0.87
C ARG A 41 17.29 18.13 -0.81
N GLU A 42 16.37 18.96 -1.30
CA GLU A 42 14.96 18.62 -1.41
C GLU A 42 14.80 17.21 -2.02
N PRO A 43 13.89 16.38 -1.49
CA PRO A 43 13.61 15.09 -2.07
C PRO A 43 13.26 15.31 -3.54
N SER A 44 13.87 14.52 -4.42
CA SER A 44 13.58 14.67 -5.84
C SER A 44 12.09 14.46 -6.04
N THR A 45 11.44 15.30 -6.85
CA THR A 45 9.99 15.20 -7.15
C THR A 45 9.56 13.77 -7.50
N LEU A 46 10.48 12.99 -8.07
CA LEU A 46 10.34 11.55 -8.34
C LEU A 46 10.07 10.69 -7.08
N GLU A 47 10.76 10.94 -5.97
CA GLU A 47 10.57 10.16 -4.73
C GLU A 47 9.26 10.50 -4.05
N LEU A 48 8.87 11.77 -4.03
CA LEU A 48 7.56 12.20 -3.56
C LEU A 48 6.45 11.57 -4.42
N ALA A 49 6.61 11.55 -5.75
CA ALA A 49 5.68 10.89 -6.64
C ALA A 49 5.61 9.38 -6.39
N ARG A 50 6.74 8.71 -6.14
CA ARG A 50 6.78 7.29 -5.79
C ARG A 50 6.06 7.00 -4.47
N PHE A 51 6.29 7.83 -3.46
CA PHE A 51 5.61 7.70 -2.17
C PHE A 51 4.09 7.92 -2.31
N ALA A 52 3.67 8.94 -3.06
CA ALA A 52 2.26 9.20 -3.34
C ALA A 52 1.60 8.03 -4.10
N ALA A 53 2.27 7.47 -5.11
CA ALA A 53 1.79 6.30 -5.84
C ALA A 53 1.63 5.07 -4.91
N ALA A 54 2.61 4.80 -4.05
CA ALA A 54 2.52 3.69 -3.10
C ALA A 54 1.34 3.87 -2.12
N MET A 55 1.08 5.09 -1.65
CA MET A 55 -0.07 5.37 -0.77
C MET A 55 -1.40 5.18 -1.50
N GLN A 56 -1.48 5.57 -2.77
CA GLN A 56 -2.66 5.37 -3.61
C GLN A 56 -2.96 3.88 -3.81
N GLU A 57 -1.94 3.07 -4.12
CA GLU A 57 -2.07 1.61 -4.24
C GLU A 57 -2.53 0.96 -2.92
N LEU A 58 -2.03 1.42 -1.77
CA LEU A 58 -2.49 0.95 -0.46
C LEU A 58 -3.96 1.30 -0.21
N LYS A 59 -4.39 2.51 -0.60
CA LYS A 59 -5.78 2.94 -0.50
C LYS A 59 -6.68 2.02 -1.33
N GLU A 60 -6.33 1.78 -2.58
CA GLU A 60 -7.11 0.92 -3.48
C GLU A 60 -7.16 -0.54 -3.00
N ALA A 61 -6.03 -1.08 -2.52
CA ALA A 61 -6.00 -2.42 -1.95
C ALA A 61 -6.93 -2.54 -0.73
N ARG A 62 -6.97 -1.50 0.11
CA ARG A 62 -7.86 -1.45 1.28
C ARG A 62 -9.33 -1.31 0.88
N GLU A 63 -9.65 -0.43 -0.07
CA GLU A 63 -11.02 -0.27 -0.57
C GLU A 63 -11.55 -1.59 -1.16
N SER A 64 -10.73 -2.27 -1.98
CA SER A 64 -11.09 -3.58 -2.53
C SER A 64 -11.31 -4.65 -1.46
N PHE A 65 -10.54 -4.62 -0.37
CA PHE A 65 -10.75 -5.50 0.77
C PHE A 65 -12.05 -5.16 1.54
N ASP A 66 -12.29 -3.88 1.80
CA ASP A 66 -13.51 -3.40 2.48
C ASP A 66 -14.77 -3.74 1.66
N GLU A 67 -14.72 -3.64 0.33
CA GLU A 67 -15.81 -4.08 -0.57
C GLU A 67 -16.08 -5.59 -0.47
N LEU A 68 -15.04 -6.41 -0.38
CA LEU A 68 -15.17 -7.85 -0.19
C LEU A 68 -15.81 -8.20 1.17
N LEU A 69 -15.47 -7.46 2.22
CA LEU A 69 -16.09 -7.61 3.53
C LEU A 69 -17.56 -7.16 3.53
N ALA A 70 -17.88 -6.06 2.85
CA ALA A 70 -19.24 -5.54 2.74
C ALA A 70 -20.16 -6.44 1.90
N GLY A 71 -19.63 -7.09 0.85
CA GLY A 71 -20.36 -8.01 -0.02
C GLY A 71 -20.49 -9.46 0.51
N GLY A 72 -19.92 -9.75 1.68
CA GLY A 72 -19.92 -11.09 2.30
C GLY A 72 -21.09 -11.40 3.24
N GLN A 73 -22.08 -10.50 3.39
CA GLN A 73 -23.28 -10.67 4.23
C GLN A 73 -24.47 -11.29 3.49
#